data_AF-A0A926NCE1-F1
#
_entry.id   AF-A0A926NCE1-F1
#
_cell.length_a   1.000
_cell.length_b   1.000
_cell.length_c   1.000
_cell.angle_alpha   90.00
_cell.angle_beta   90.00
_cell.angle_gamma   90.00
#
_symmetry.space_group_name_H-M   'P 1'
#
loop_
_entity.id
_entity.type
_entity.pdbx_description
1 polymer ?
#
loop_
_entity_poly.entity_id
_entity_poly.type
_entity_poly.pdbx_seq_one_letter_code
_entity_poly.pdbx_strand_id
1 'polypeptide(L)'
;MNEYVYPIIFGVVVGVATRLFMLKTDYRQYPTYLHGRIIHVALGFIAAGLGAIAIPAIMEEEFTAITFLTLAATQFREVRNMERNTLTQLDGYELVSRGATYIEGIAIAFESRNYIVIFSSLTTTLVYLLVNFWASLIVGVVLIILAMKLMAGGTLKEIVEIEYAELHFEGAGLYVDNIYIMNIGIPEKQEAVLKYGMGFVLKPKTFNARSTIANLGQRQAILHDVSTALGVFRDSGEPSLMPLAKRDLDDGRLGVFVLPQESNKETAIQVIGETPTLENAIRMPTEMNANQKGGVK
;
A
#
# COMPACT_ATOMS: atom_id res chain seq x y z
N MET A 1 -19.27 -10.43 -39.16
CA MET A 1 -18.52 -10.54 -37.88
C MET A 1 -19.50 -11.03 -36.83
N ASN A 2 -19.07 -11.94 -35.95
CA ASN A 2 -19.89 -12.44 -34.85
C ASN A 2 -20.34 -11.26 -33.96
N GLU A 3 -21.58 -11.30 -33.44
CA GLU A 3 -22.18 -10.23 -32.63
C GLU A 3 -21.36 -9.90 -31.38
N TYR A 4 -20.52 -10.83 -30.93
CA TYR A 4 -19.63 -10.66 -29.79
C TYR A 4 -18.30 -9.95 -30.09
N VAL A 5 -17.89 -9.78 -31.36
CA VAL A 5 -16.55 -9.24 -31.68
C VAL A 5 -16.39 -7.81 -31.17
N TYR A 6 -17.34 -6.92 -31.45
CA TYR A 6 -17.28 -5.53 -31.00
C TYR A 6 -17.40 -5.40 -29.47
N PRO A 7 -18.34 -6.09 -28.80
CA PRO A 7 -18.39 -6.15 -27.33
C PRO A 7 -17.08 -6.61 -26.69
N ILE A 8 -16.47 -7.69 -27.20
CA ILE A 8 -15.21 -8.22 -26.67
C ILE A 8 -14.09 -7.19 -26.82
N ILE A 9 -13.92 -6.60 -28.01
CA ILE A 9 -12.90 -5.58 -28.25
C ILE A 9 -13.11 -4.39 -27.31
N PHE A 10 -14.35 -3.95 -27.13
CA PHE A 10 -14.68 -2.84 -26.25
C PHE A 10 -14.33 -3.14 -24.78
N GLY A 11 -14.72 -4.32 -24.27
CA GLY A 11 -14.38 -4.75 -22.92
C GLY A 11 -12.87 -4.83 -22.68
N VAL A 12 -12.13 -5.39 -23.65
CA VAL A 12 -10.65 -5.43 -23.60
C VAL A 12 -10.06 -4.02 -23.53
N VAL A 13 -10.52 -3.10 -24.38
CA VAL A 13 -10.06 -1.70 -24.37
C VAL A 13 -10.33 -1.03 -23.04
N VAL A 14 -11.53 -1.19 -22.47
CA VAL A 14 -11.86 -0.61 -21.16
C VAL A 14 -11.00 -1.23 -20.06
N GLY A 15 -10.81 -2.54 -20.04
CA GLY A 15 -9.96 -3.22 -19.05
C GLY A 15 -8.51 -2.77 -19.13
N VAL A 16 -7.94 -2.69 -20.33
CA VAL A 16 -6.58 -2.18 -20.55
C VAL A 16 -6.48 -0.71 -20.16
N ALA A 17 -7.44 0.13 -20.53
CA ALA A 17 -7.48 1.52 -20.12
C ALA A 17 -7.50 1.64 -18.60
N THR A 18 -8.36 0.86 -17.92
CA THR A 18 -8.41 0.79 -16.45
C THR A 18 -7.05 0.43 -15.86
N ARG A 19 -6.34 -0.55 -16.44
CA ARG A 19 -4.97 -0.90 -16.02
C ARG A 19 -3.99 0.26 -16.17
N LEU A 20 -4.03 0.97 -17.29
CA LEU A 20 -3.15 2.10 -17.56
C LEU A 20 -3.42 3.27 -16.60
N PHE A 21 -4.68 3.57 -16.29
CA PHE A 21 -5.03 4.59 -15.30
C PHE A 21 -4.61 4.23 -13.87
N MET A 22 -4.55 2.94 -13.54
CA MET A 22 -4.05 2.46 -12.23
C MET A 22 -2.52 2.35 -12.17
N LEU A 23 -1.82 2.36 -13.31
CA LEU A 23 -0.35 2.34 -13.38
C LEU A 23 0.23 3.72 -13.07
N LYS A 24 0.15 4.13 -11.80
CA LYS A 24 0.88 5.29 -11.29
C LYS A 24 2.26 4.87 -10.81
N THR A 25 3.25 5.71 -11.10
CA THR A 25 4.61 5.53 -10.59
C THR A 25 4.74 6.33 -9.30
N ASP A 26 5.08 5.64 -8.23
CA ASP A 26 5.41 6.24 -6.94
C ASP A 26 6.82 5.74 -6.57
N TYR A 27 7.63 6.59 -5.95
CA TYR A 27 8.96 6.20 -5.46
C TYR A 27 8.87 5.08 -4.40
N ARG A 28 7.71 4.97 -3.74
CA ARG A 28 7.38 3.91 -2.77
C ARG A 28 6.97 2.61 -3.45
N GLN A 29 6.52 2.67 -4.70
CA GLN A 29 5.93 1.54 -5.40
C GLN A 29 6.87 1.06 -6.50
N TYR A 30 7.40 -0.16 -6.31
CA TYR A 30 7.71 -1.01 -7.45
C TYR A 30 6.43 -1.23 -8.28
N PRO A 31 6.50 -1.41 -9.62
CA PRO A 31 7.70 -1.26 -10.43
C PRO A 31 7.93 0.18 -10.86
N THR A 32 9.05 0.71 -10.39
CA THR A 32 9.68 1.93 -10.90
C THR A 32 10.30 1.72 -12.28
N TYR A 33 10.63 0.47 -12.65
CA TYR A 33 11.31 0.12 -13.89
C TYR A 33 10.37 -0.14 -15.07
N LEU A 34 10.83 0.24 -16.27
CA LEU A 34 10.13 0.04 -17.53
C LEU A 34 9.65 -1.41 -17.73
N HIS A 35 10.52 -2.39 -17.46
CA HIS A 35 10.20 -3.81 -17.63
C HIS A 35 9.05 -4.27 -16.72
N GLY A 36 9.02 -3.82 -15.46
CA GLY A 36 7.92 -4.16 -14.55
C GLY A 36 6.59 -3.53 -14.99
N ARG A 37 6.60 -2.31 -15.54
CA ARG A 37 5.40 -1.73 -16.14
C ARG A 37 4.89 -2.54 -17.33
N ILE A 38 5.79 -2.99 -18.21
CA ILE A 38 5.43 -3.84 -19.37
C ILE A 38 4.77 -5.13 -18.89
N ILE A 39 5.35 -5.81 -17.90
CA ILE A 39 4.79 -7.04 -17.31
C ILE A 39 3.37 -6.78 -16.80
N HIS A 40 3.16 -5.68 -16.09
CA HIS A 40 1.84 -5.34 -15.58
C HIS A 40 0.82 -4.95 -16.63
N VAL A 41 1.23 -4.30 -17.72
CA VAL A 41 0.32 -4.02 -18.85
C VAL A 41 -0.05 -5.33 -19.54
N ALA A 42 0.90 -6.23 -19.76
CA ALA A 42 0.66 -7.54 -20.36
C ALA A 42 -0.33 -8.38 -19.51
N LEU A 43 -0.12 -8.43 -18.19
CA LEU A 43 -1.03 -9.11 -17.26
C LEU A 43 -2.42 -8.46 -17.25
N GLY A 44 -2.48 -7.13 -17.31
CA GLY A 44 -3.75 -6.40 -17.42
C GLY A 44 -4.48 -6.68 -18.73
N PHE A 45 -3.76 -6.81 -19.85
CA PHE A 45 -4.33 -7.22 -21.13
C PHE A 45 -4.93 -8.63 -21.06
N ILE A 46 -4.21 -9.59 -20.46
CA ILE A 46 -4.71 -10.95 -20.24
C ILE A 46 -5.96 -10.94 -19.36
N ALA A 47 -5.93 -10.21 -18.24
CA ALA A 47 -7.09 -10.03 -17.36
C ALA A 47 -8.30 -9.43 -18.11
N ALA A 48 -8.06 -8.39 -18.91
CA ALA A 48 -9.11 -7.75 -19.70
C ALA A 48 -9.71 -8.72 -20.73
N GLY A 49 -8.89 -9.51 -21.41
CA GLY A 49 -9.33 -10.56 -22.34
C GLY A 49 -10.21 -11.61 -21.65
N LEU A 50 -9.78 -12.12 -20.50
CA LEU A 50 -10.52 -13.11 -19.72
C LEU A 50 -11.88 -12.56 -19.26
N GLY A 51 -11.93 -11.31 -18.78
CA GLY A 51 -13.18 -10.65 -18.41
C GLY A 51 -14.11 -10.44 -19.62
N ALA A 52 -13.57 -10.01 -20.75
CA ALA A 52 -14.37 -9.69 -21.94
C ALA A 52 -15.02 -10.92 -22.57
N ILE A 53 -14.34 -12.07 -22.56
CA ILE A 53 -14.82 -13.30 -23.21
C ILE A 53 -15.82 -14.05 -22.33
N ALA A 54 -15.79 -13.85 -21.00
CA ALA A 54 -16.61 -14.59 -20.05
C ALA A 54 -18.11 -14.51 -20.35
N ILE A 55 -18.64 -13.33 -20.70
CA ILE A 55 -20.07 -13.15 -20.95
C ILE A 55 -20.51 -13.81 -22.26
N PRO A 56 -19.88 -13.55 -23.43
CA PRO A 56 -20.17 -14.28 -24.65
C PRO A 56 -20.15 -15.80 -24.48
N ALA A 57 -19.16 -16.34 -23.76
CA ALA A 57 -19.06 -17.78 -23.55
C ALA A 57 -20.24 -18.35 -22.75
N ILE A 58 -20.72 -17.63 -21.73
CA ILE A 58 -21.91 -18.05 -20.97
C ILE A 58 -23.17 -17.96 -21.84
N MET A 59 -23.28 -16.95 -22.71
CA MET A 59 -24.42 -16.79 -23.63
C MET A 59 -24.48 -17.89 -24.69
N GLU A 60 -23.33 -18.39 -25.12
CA GLU A 60 -23.21 -19.54 -26.04
C GLU A 60 -23.29 -20.90 -25.32
N GLU A 61 -23.67 -20.93 -24.04
CA GLU A 61 -23.77 -22.14 -23.22
C GLU A 61 -22.43 -22.92 -23.09
N GLU A 62 -21.31 -22.26 -23.38
CA GLU A 62 -19.95 -22.78 -23.21
C GLU A 62 -19.51 -22.65 -21.75
N PHE A 63 -20.19 -23.37 -20.85
CA PHE A 63 -19.93 -23.35 -19.40
C PHE A 63 -18.51 -23.83 -19.04
N THR A 64 -17.82 -24.50 -19.97
CA THR A 64 -16.39 -24.82 -19.87
C THR A 64 -15.53 -23.56 -19.67
N ALA A 65 -15.99 -22.38 -20.08
CA ALA A 65 -15.30 -21.11 -19.90
C ALA A 65 -15.10 -20.71 -18.42
N ILE A 66 -15.84 -21.30 -17.48
CA ILE A 66 -15.58 -21.11 -16.04
C ILE A 66 -14.16 -21.55 -15.63
N THR A 67 -13.56 -22.47 -16.40
CA THR A 67 -12.16 -22.89 -16.22
C THR A 67 -11.18 -21.75 -16.50
N PHE A 68 -11.48 -20.86 -17.46
CA PHE A 68 -10.67 -19.67 -17.73
C PHE A 68 -10.68 -18.68 -16.57
N LEU A 69 -11.82 -18.53 -15.87
CA LEU A 69 -11.90 -17.72 -14.65
C LEU A 69 -11.08 -18.31 -13.51
N THR A 70 -11.07 -19.64 -13.38
CA THR A 70 -10.24 -20.35 -12.39
C THR A 70 -8.75 -20.20 -12.69
N LEU A 71 -8.37 -20.29 -13.97
CA LEU A 71 -7.02 -20.02 -14.42
C LEU A 71 -6.61 -18.57 -14.14
N ALA A 72 -7.52 -17.61 -14.38
CA ALA A 72 -7.30 -16.20 -14.07
C ALA A 72 -6.99 -15.97 -12.58
N ALA A 73 -7.79 -16.56 -11.69
CA ALA A 73 -7.58 -16.48 -10.25
C ALA A 73 -6.22 -17.04 -9.83
N THR A 74 -5.79 -18.14 -10.46
CA THR A 74 -4.47 -18.74 -10.23
C THR A 74 -3.35 -17.80 -10.68
N GLN A 75 -3.47 -17.22 -11.89
CA GLN A 75 -2.50 -16.26 -12.42
C GLN A 75 -2.34 -15.03 -11.51
N PHE A 76 -3.42 -14.51 -10.93
CA PHE A 76 -3.31 -13.32 -10.07
C PHE A 76 -2.63 -13.62 -8.74
N ARG A 77 -2.91 -14.78 -8.15
CA ARG A 77 -2.18 -15.25 -6.97
C ARG A 77 -0.69 -15.45 -7.28
N GLU A 78 -0.35 -15.95 -8.47
CA GLU A 78 1.04 -16.06 -8.92
C GLU A 78 1.71 -14.68 -9.06
N VAL A 79 0.98 -13.68 -9.59
CA VAL A 79 1.46 -12.28 -9.62
C VAL A 79 1.76 -11.77 -8.21
N ARG A 80 0.84 -11.95 -7.25
CA ARG A 80 1.10 -11.57 -5.85
C ARG A 80 2.33 -12.26 -5.28
N ASN A 81 2.46 -13.56 -5.49
CA ASN A 81 3.62 -14.32 -5.01
C ASN A 81 4.92 -13.83 -5.64
N MET A 82 4.91 -13.54 -6.94
CA MET A 82 6.05 -13.00 -7.68
C MET A 82 6.48 -11.63 -7.13
N GLU A 83 5.52 -10.72 -6.90
CA GLU A 83 5.78 -9.39 -6.34
C GLU A 83 6.32 -9.48 -4.92
N ARG A 84 5.67 -10.28 -4.06
CA ARG A 84 6.12 -10.48 -2.69
C ARG A 84 7.52 -11.05 -2.63
N ASN A 85 7.82 -12.06 -3.43
CA ASN A 85 9.14 -12.70 -3.45
C ASN A 85 10.22 -11.72 -3.93
N THR A 86 9.94 -11.00 -5.02
CA THR A 86 10.86 -9.98 -5.56
C THR A 86 11.14 -8.90 -4.53
N LEU A 87 10.10 -8.31 -3.96
CA LEU A 87 10.23 -7.28 -2.94
C LEU A 87 10.97 -7.79 -1.70
N THR A 88 10.71 -9.02 -1.25
CA THR A 88 11.42 -9.62 -0.11
C THR A 88 12.91 -9.76 -0.37
N GLN A 89 13.31 -10.16 -1.59
CA GLN A 89 14.72 -10.25 -1.95
C GLN A 89 15.38 -8.87 -2.01
N LEU A 90 14.70 -7.89 -2.61
CA LEU A 90 15.21 -6.51 -2.66
C LEU A 90 15.32 -5.89 -1.26
N ASP A 91 14.37 -6.19 -0.38
CA ASP A 91 14.34 -5.68 1.00
C ASP A 91 15.57 -6.08 1.81
N GLY A 92 16.18 -7.24 1.49
CA GLY A 92 17.41 -7.70 2.13
C GLY A 92 18.64 -6.83 1.84
N TYR A 93 18.56 -5.95 0.83
CA TYR A 93 19.63 -5.03 0.45
C TYR A 93 19.37 -3.58 0.89
N GLU A 94 18.21 -3.31 1.49
CA GLU A 94 17.88 -1.97 1.99
C GLU A 94 18.54 -1.72 3.35
N LEU A 95 19.04 -0.51 3.58
CA LEU A 95 19.53 -0.12 4.91
C LEU A 95 18.36 -0.14 5.92
N VAL A 96 17.20 0.35 5.54
CA VAL A 96 15.98 0.28 6.36
C VAL A 96 14.96 -0.54 5.60
N SER A 97 14.65 -1.74 6.10
CA SER A 97 13.73 -2.67 5.45
C SER A 97 12.29 -2.15 5.43
N ARG A 98 11.52 -2.51 4.41
CA ARG A 98 10.06 -2.34 4.30
C ARG A 98 9.35 -3.18 5.37
N GLY A 99 9.86 -4.39 5.58
CA GLY A 99 9.25 -5.38 6.46
C GLY A 99 8.10 -6.15 5.79
N ALA A 100 7.87 -7.37 6.29
CA ALA A 100 6.95 -8.33 5.67
C ALA A 100 5.51 -7.82 5.52
N THR A 101 5.00 -7.07 6.50
CA THR A 101 3.62 -6.54 6.45
C THR A 101 3.44 -5.52 5.34
N TYR A 102 4.43 -4.67 5.11
CA TYR A 102 4.36 -3.67 4.05
C TYR A 102 4.48 -4.32 2.67
N ILE A 103 5.43 -5.25 2.52
CA ILE A 103 5.59 -6.05 1.29
C ILE A 103 4.30 -6.80 0.96
N GLU A 104 3.66 -7.43 1.94
CA GLU A 104 2.40 -8.15 1.74
C GLU A 104 1.27 -7.20 1.30
N GLY A 105 1.18 -6.01 1.89
CA GLY A 105 0.21 -4.98 1.48
C GLY A 105 0.41 -4.54 0.02
N ILE A 106 1.66 -4.32 -0.38
CA ILE A 106 1.99 -4.00 -1.79
C ILE A 106 1.58 -5.16 -2.71
N ALA A 107 1.92 -6.40 -2.34
CA ALA A 107 1.63 -7.58 -3.14
C ALA A 107 0.12 -7.84 -3.30
N ILE A 108 -0.68 -7.63 -2.25
CA ILE A 108 -2.15 -7.70 -2.31
C ILE A 108 -2.70 -6.64 -3.26
N ALA A 109 -2.19 -5.40 -3.19
CA ALA A 109 -2.63 -4.33 -4.10
C ALA A 109 -2.38 -4.70 -5.58
N PHE A 110 -1.29 -5.41 -5.88
CA PHE A 110 -1.02 -5.91 -7.23
C PHE A 110 -2.03 -6.95 -7.71
N GLU A 111 -2.41 -7.87 -6.83
CA GLU A 111 -3.47 -8.85 -7.08
C GLU A 111 -4.81 -8.14 -7.36
N SER A 112 -5.20 -7.23 -6.45
CA SER A 112 -6.44 -6.46 -6.48
C SER A 112 -6.64 -5.67 -7.77
N ARG A 113 -5.58 -5.04 -8.28
CA ARG A 113 -5.64 -4.30 -9.56
C ARG A 113 -6.05 -5.21 -10.73
N ASN A 114 -5.66 -6.49 -10.73
CA ASN A 114 -6.05 -7.40 -11.81
C ASN A 114 -7.53 -7.81 -11.71
N TYR A 115 -8.06 -8.00 -10.50
CA TYR A 115 -9.50 -8.25 -10.30
C TYR A 115 -10.36 -7.07 -10.79
N ILE A 116 -9.92 -5.83 -10.52
CA ILE A 116 -10.61 -4.62 -11.00
C ILE A 116 -10.64 -4.58 -12.54
N VAL A 117 -9.56 -4.99 -13.21
CA VAL A 117 -9.49 -5.06 -14.67
C VAL A 117 -10.46 -6.10 -15.23
N ILE A 118 -10.51 -7.31 -14.65
CA ILE A 118 -11.49 -8.34 -15.05
C ILE A 118 -12.90 -7.78 -14.89
N PHE A 119 -13.22 -7.25 -13.71
CA PHE A 119 -14.55 -6.77 -13.40
C PHE A 119 -14.98 -5.64 -14.35
N SER A 120 -14.07 -4.73 -14.66
CA SER A 120 -14.35 -3.60 -15.58
C SER A 120 -14.61 -4.09 -17.00
N SER A 121 -13.78 -5.01 -17.48
CA SER A 121 -13.93 -5.61 -18.81
C SER A 121 -15.21 -6.45 -18.94
N LEU A 122 -15.48 -7.32 -17.97
CA LEU A 122 -16.66 -8.16 -17.92
C LEU A 122 -17.95 -7.34 -17.88
N THR A 123 -18.00 -6.33 -17.01
CA THR A 123 -19.19 -5.49 -16.85
C THR A 123 -19.47 -4.66 -18.09
N THR A 124 -18.43 -4.11 -18.73
CA THR A 124 -18.63 -3.34 -19.97
C THR A 124 -19.05 -4.22 -21.13
N THR A 125 -18.48 -5.41 -21.29
CA THR A 125 -18.98 -6.37 -22.30
C THR A 125 -20.43 -6.75 -22.04
N LEU A 126 -20.81 -7.02 -20.78
CA LEU A 126 -22.18 -7.36 -20.40
C LEU A 126 -23.17 -6.26 -20.78
N VAL A 127 -22.90 -5.02 -20.39
CA VAL A 127 -23.78 -3.87 -20.66
C VAL A 127 -23.86 -3.58 -22.15
N TYR A 128 -22.77 -3.81 -22.89
CA TYR A 128 -22.79 -3.67 -24.35
C TYR A 128 -23.81 -4.62 -24.95
N LEU A 129 -23.76 -5.90 -24.58
CA LEU A 129 -24.62 -6.95 -25.11
C LEU A 129 -26.09 -6.80 -24.69
N LEU A 130 -26.34 -6.44 -23.43
CA LEU A 130 -27.71 -6.36 -22.91
C LEU A 130 -28.45 -5.06 -23.25
N VAL A 131 -27.72 -3.95 -23.43
CA VAL A 131 -28.33 -2.63 -23.55
C VAL A 131 -27.94 -1.96 -24.87
N ASN A 132 -26.70 -1.50 -24.98
CA ASN A 132 -26.07 -0.97 -26.19
C ASN A 132 -24.67 -0.41 -25.86
N PHE A 133 -23.96 -0.01 -26.92
CA PHE A 133 -22.66 0.66 -26.84
C PHE A 133 -22.63 1.91 -25.94
N TRP A 134 -23.63 2.80 -26.05
CA TRP A 134 -23.62 4.07 -25.32
C TRP A 134 -23.74 3.88 -23.81
N ALA A 135 -24.60 2.95 -23.37
CA ALA A 135 -24.70 2.57 -21.98
C ALA A 135 -23.38 1.96 -21.47
N SER A 136 -22.76 1.08 -22.26
CA SER A 136 -21.48 0.45 -21.92
C SER A 136 -20.35 1.48 -21.79
N LEU A 137 -20.33 2.50 -22.66
CA LEU A 137 -19.37 3.59 -22.58
C LEU A 137 -19.49 4.39 -21.28
N ILE A 138 -20.70 4.75 -20.87
CA ILE A 138 -20.94 5.45 -19.60
C ILE A 138 -20.48 4.59 -18.43
N VAL A 139 -20.84 3.31 -18.43
CA VAL A 139 -20.45 2.36 -17.38
C VAL A 139 -18.93 2.20 -17.32
N GLY A 140 -18.25 2.10 -18.47
CA GLY A 140 -16.79 2.03 -18.54
C GLY A 140 -16.10 3.23 -17.90
N VAL A 141 -16.57 4.45 -18.18
CA VAL A 141 -16.05 5.68 -17.56
C VAL A 141 -16.26 5.66 -16.04
N VAL A 142 -17.47 5.28 -15.59
CA VAL A 142 -17.77 5.17 -14.15
C VAL A 142 -16.87 4.14 -13.47
N LEU A 143 -16.66 2.99 -14.08
CA LEU A 143 -15.81 1.92 -13.55
C LEU A 143 -14.34 2.35 -13.44
N ILE A 144 -13.81 3.09 -14.42
CA ILE A 144 -12.45 3.65 -14.33
C ILE A 144 -12.35 4.64 -13.15
N ILE A 145 -13.33 5.52 -12.97
CA ILE A 145 -13.35 6.47 -11.85
C ILE A 145 -13.41 5.73 -10.51
N LEU A 146 -14.27 4.70 -10.39
CA LEU A 146 -14.38 3.87 -9.20
C LEU A 146 -13.09 3.09 -8.94
N ALA A 147 -12.46 2.54 -9.97
CA ALA A 147 -11.18 1.85 -9.87
C ALA A 147 -10.10 2.77 -9.27
N MET A 148 -9.99 4.01 -9.75
CA MET A 148 -9.04 4.97 -9.18
C MET A 148 -9.33 5.28 -7.71
N LYS A 149 -10.61 5.37 -7.32
CA LYS A 149 -11.02 5.64 -5.93
C LYS A 149 -10.70 4.46 -5.01
N LEU A 150 -10.97 3.23 -5.44
CA LEU A 150 -10.67 2.01 -4.68
C LEU A 150 -9.16 1.82 -4.48
N MET A 151 -8.35 2.27 -5.44
CA MET A 151 -6.90 2.16 -5.38
C MET A 151 -6.19 3.27 -4.57
N ALA A 152 -6.91 4.30 -4.11
CA ALA A 152 -6.29 5.43 -3.41
C ALA A 152 -5.73 5.05 -2.03
N GLY A 153 -6.27 4.01 -1.37
CA GLY A 153 -5.85 3.58 -0.03
C GLY A 153 -6.05 4.65 1.05
N GLY A 154 -5.82 4.28 2.31
CA GLY A 154 -5.79 5.22 3.43
C GLY A 154 -4.37 5.63 3.78
N THR A 155 -4.17 6.85 4.24
CA THR A 155 -2.85 7.39 4.62
C THR A 155 -2.77 7.73 6.11
N LEU A 156 -1.56 7.75 6.69
CA LEU A 156 -1.41 8.02 8.13
C LEU A 156 -1.93 9.39 8.56
N LYS A 157 -1.79 10.44 7.73
CA LYS A 157 -2.31 11.79 8.03
C LYS A 157 -3.82 11.82 8.29
N GLU A 158 -4.57 10.84 7.79
CA GLU A 158 -6.00 10.69 8.05
C GLU A 158 -6.26 10.27 9.50
N ILE A 159 -5.39 9.42 10.08
CA ILE A 159 -5.61 8.77 11.38
C ILE A 159 -4.72 9.29 12.51
N VAL A 160 -3.63 10.00 12.22
CA VAL A 160 -2.74 10.63 13.21
C VAL A 160 -2.49 12.11 12.96
N GLU A 161 -2.16 12.84 14.01
CA GLU A 161 -1.51 14.14 13.96
C GLU A 161 0.00 13.94 14.15
N ILE A 162 0.81 14.64 13.36
CA ILE A 162 2.27 14.44 13.30
C ILE A 162 2.93 15.73 13.74
N GLU A 163 3.71 15.66 14.82
CA GLU A 163 4.44 16.79 15.37
C GLU A 163 5.94 16.51 15.37
N TYR A 164 6.74 17.51 15.00
CA TYR A 164 8.18 17.43 15.17
C TYR A 164 8.53 17.59 16.67
N ALA A 165 9.46 16.77 17.15
CA ALA A 165 9.97 16.85 18.50
C ALA A 165 11.51 16.79 18.48
N GLU A 166 12.15 17.64 19.27
CA GLU A 166 13.60 17.65 19.40
C GLU A 166 14.08 16.38 20.11
N LEU A 167 15.19 15.84 19.60
CA LEU A 167 15.87 14.71 20.21
C LEU A 167 16.66 15.21 21.42
N HIS A 168 16.64 14.43 22.49
CA HIS A 168 17.49 14.70 23.64
C HIS A 168 17.94 13.39 24.29
N PHE A 169 18.97 13.51 25.12
CA PHE A 169 19.54 12.41 25.86
C PHE A 169 19.34 12.60 27.37
N GLU A 170 18.93 11.54 28.05
CA GLU A 170 19.04 11.41 29.50
C GLU A 170 20.04 10.30 29.83
N GLY A 171 21.26 10.71 30.19
CA GLY A 171 22.39 9.79 30.32
C GLY A 171 22.70 9.11 28.99
N ALA A 172 22.43 7.81 28.90
CA ALA A 172 22.60 7.03 27.67
C ALA A 172 21.29 6.82 26.91
N GLY A 173 20.14 7.23 27.44
CA GLY A 173 18.85 7.04 26.77
C GLY A 173 18.56 8.15 25.77
N LEU A 174 18.25 7.79 24.53
CA LEU A 174 17.72 8.69 23.49
C LEU A 174 16.20 8.78 23.60
N TYR A 175 15.68 10.00 23.57
CA TYR A 175 14.25 10.29 23.67
C TYR A 175 13.74 11.16 22.52
N VAL A 176 12.48 10.95 22.15
CA VAL A 176 11.67 11.82 21.29
C VAL A 176 10.48 12.26 22.13
N ASP A 177 10.39 13.55 22.47
CA ASP A 177 9.50 13.99 23.57
C ASP A 177 9.76 13.13 24.82
N ASN A 178 8.75 12.67 25.56
CA ASN A 178 8.94 11.78 26.70
C ASN A 178 9.15 10.29 26.33
N ILE A 179 9.24 9.94 25.04
CA ILE A 179 9.23 8.55 24.56
C ILE A 179 10.66 8.03 24.41
N TYR A 180 11.01 7.03 25.22
CA TYR A 180 12.30 6.34 25.13
C TYR A 180 12.43 5.55 23.82
N ILE A 181 13.50 5.81 23.06
CA ILE A 181 13.79 5.16 21.78
C ILE A 181 14.76 4.00 21.95
N MET A 182 15.98 4.30 22.41
CA MET A 182 17.05 3.31 22.60
C MET A 182 18.19 3.86 23.47
N ASN A 183 19.10 2.97 23.87
CA ASN A 183 20.30 3.32 24.62
C ASN A 183 21.50 3.49 23.67
N ILE A 184 22.18 4.63 23.76
CA ILE A 184 23.41 4.95 23.05
C ILE A 184 24.38 5.50 24.10
N GLY A 185 25.31 4.66 24.57
CA GLY A 185 26.26 5.06 25.61
C GLY A 185 27.52 5.78 25.10
N ILE A 186 27.79 5.73 23.79
CA ILE A 186 29.01 6.30 23.20
C ILE A 186 28.78 7.80 22.92
N PRO A 187 29.52 8.73 23.58
CA PRO A 187 29.29 10.17 23.45
C PRO A 187 29.37 10.69 22.02
N GLU A 188 30.34 10.19 21.23
CA GLU A 188 30.51 10.61 19.83
C GLU A 188 29.30 10.22 18.96
N LYS A 189 28.61 9.11 19.31
CA LYS A 189 27.38 8.69 18.63
C LYS A 189 26.19 9.52 19.08
N GLN A 190 26.13 9.92 20.36
CA GLN A 190 25.09 10.83 20.84
C GLN A 190 25.16 12.17 20.09
N GLU A 191 26.36 12.74 19.94
CA GLU A 191 26.55 13.98 19.16
C GLU A 191 26.12 13.82 17.70
N ALA A 192 26.49 12.70 17.07
CA ALA A 192 26.05 12.41 15.71
C ALA A 192 24.52 12.31 15.59
N VAL A 193 23.86 11.65 16.56
CA VAL A 193 22.39 11.54 16.60
C VAL A 193 21.73 12.90 16.79
N LEU A 194 22.24 13.76 17.67
CA LEU A 194 21.69 15.11 17.85
C LEU A 194 21.91 15.98 16.61
N LYS A 195 23.01 15.77 15.89
CA LYS A 195 23.35 16.53 14.68
C LYS A 195 22.52 16.14 13.46
N TYR A 196 22.34 14.84 13.23
CA TYR A 196 21.71 14.32 12.00
C TYR A 196 20.30 13.77 12.22
N GLY A 197 19.89 13.56 13.47
CA GLY A 197 18.63 12.93 13.80
C GLY A 197 17.43 13.88 13.76
N MET A 198 16.26 13.29 13.55
CA MET A 198 14.97 13.94 13.73
C MET A 198 14.03 13.07 14.55
N GLY A 199 13.26 13.73 15.41
CA GLY A 199 12.19 13.13 16.19
C GLY A 199 10.82 13.59 15.72
N PHE A 200 9.85 12.68 15.70
CA PHE A 200 8.45 12.98 15.45
C PHE A 200 7.56 12.24 16.44
N VAL A 201 6.47 12.87 16.86
CA VAL A 201 5.43 12.26 17.70
C VAL A 201 4.16 12.13 16.87
N LEU A 202 3.68 10.91 16.73
CA LEU A 202 2.42 10.59 16.06
C LEU A 202 1.33 10.40 17.11
N LYS A 203 0.39 11.34 17.14
CA LYS A 203 -0.76 11.33 18.05
C LYS A 203 -1.97 10.68 17.37
N PRO A 204 -2.47 9.53 17.85
CA PRO A 204 -3.62 8.88 17.23
C PRO A 204 -4.91 9.66 17.48
N LYS A 205 -5.68 9.92 16.42
CA LYS A 205 -6.97 10.64 16.52
C LYS A 205 -8.08 9.80 17.17
N THR A 206 -7.94 8.47 17.13
CA THR A 206 -8.94 7.52 17.66
C THR A 206 -8.29 6.31 18.32
N PHE A 207 -9.06 5.53 19.07
CA PHE A 207 -8.58 4.26 19.66
C PHE A 207 -8.20 3.21 18.60
N ASN A 208 -8.91 3.19 17.46
CA ASN A 208 -8.57 2.33 16.32
C ASN A 208 -7.22 2.76 15.73
N ALA A 209 -7.03 4.07 15.51
CA ALA A 209 -5.76 4.61 15.02
C ALA A 209 -4.60 4.25 15.95
N ARG A 210 -4.80 4.35 17.27
CA ARG A 210 -3.82 3.94 18.29
C ARG A 210 -3.42 2.46 18.13
N SER A 211 -4.39 1.60 17.88
CA SER A 211 -4.15 0.17 17.67
C SER A 211 -3.42 -0.11 16.35
N THR A 212 -3.73 0.66 15.31
CA THR A 212 -3.09 0.56 13.99
C THR A 212 -1.62 0.98 14.02
N ILE A 213 -1.29 2.15 14.57
CA ILE A 213 0.12 2.60 14.67
C ILE A 213 0.92 1.80 15.70
N ALA A 214 0.23 1.09 16.61
CA ALA A 214 0.89 0.17 17.53
C ALA A 214 1.45 -1.08 16.80
N ASN A 215 0.97 -1.42 15.61
CA ASN A 215 1.47 -2.56 14.83
C ASN A 215 2.93 -2.35 14.40
N LEU A 216 3.79 -3.34 14.62
CA LEU A 216 5.22 -3.25 14.27
C LEU A 216 5.46 -3.10 12.76
N GLY A 217 4.64 -3.75 11.93
CA GLY A 217 4.71 -3.60 10.47
C GLY A 217 4.38 -2.18 10.02
N GLN A 218 3.37 -1.53 10.63
CA GLN A 218 3.05 -0.13 10.33
C GLN A 218 4.22 0.79 10.71
N ARG A 219 4.84 0.55 11.87
CA ARG A 219 6.02 1.31 12.32
C ARG A 219 7.19 1.14 11.36
N GLN A 220 7.43 -0.09 10.89
CA GLN A 220 8.50 -0.37 9.93
C GLN A 220 8.26 0.33 8.59
N ALA A 221 7.01 0.36 8.10
CA ALA A 221 6.65 1.07 6.88
C ALA A 221 6.95 2.58 6.98
N ILE A 222 6.63 3.21 8.13
CA ILE A 222 6.98 4.62 8.39
C ILE A 222 8.49 4.82 8.30
N LEU A 223 9.26 3.99 9.02
CA LEU A 223 10.73 4.11 9.03
C LEU A 223 11.32 3.94 7.63
N HIS A 224 10.82 2.96 6.86
CA HIS A 224 11.25 2.71 5.50
C HIS A 224 10.95 3.89 4.57
N ASP A 225 9.71 4.38 4.54
CA ASP A 225 9.29 5.46 3.64
C ASP A 225 10.09 6.74 3.89
N VAL A 226 10.29 7.11 5.17
CA VAL A 226 11.05 8.31 5.54
C VAL A 226 12.53 8.16 5.19
N SER A 227 13.12 7.01 5.51
CA SER A 227 14.53 6.74 5.22
C SER A 227 14.81 6.63 3.72
N THR A 228 13.83 6.18 2.94
CA THR A 228 13.94 6.10 1.48
C THR A 228 13.78 7.48 0.84
N ALA A 229 12.85 8.30 1.35
CA ALA A 229 12.57 9.62 0.78
C ALA A 229 13.65 10.66 1.10
N LEU A 230 14.20 10.64 2.32
CA LEU A 230 15.16 11.64 2.80
C LEU A 230 16.61 11.12 2.85
N GLY A 231 16.82 9.88 2.40
CA GLY A 231 18.06 9.14 2.62
C GLY A 231 18.23 8.74 4.09
N VAL A 232 19.31 8.02 4.37
CA VAL A 232 19.64 7.61 5.74
C VAL A 232 21.13 7.80 6.03
N PHE A 233 21.43 8.44 7.16
CA PHE A 233 22.76 8.62 7.71
C PHE A 233 23.13 7.40 8.56
N ARG A 234 23.42 6.28 7.89
CA ARG A 234 23.95 5.06 8.49
C ARG A 234 24.67 4.22 7.46
N ASP A 235 25.49 3.31 7.93
CA ASP A 235 26.03 2.20 7.15
C ASP A 235 25.49 0.86 7.70
N SER A 236 25.78 -0.22 6.99
CA SER A 236 25.61 -1.58 7.48
C SER A 236 26.46 -1.81 8.73
N GLY A 237 25.90 -2.49 9.74
CA GLY A 237 26.63 -2.87 10.94
C GLY A 237 26.74 -1.82 12.05
N GLU A 238 25.97 -0.73 12.00
CA GLU A 238 25.94 0.29 13.06
C GLU A 238 24.55 0.38 13.76
N PRO A 239 24.32 -0.36 14.86
CA PRO A 239 23.04 -0.39 15.54
C PRO A 239 22.66 0.94 16.20
N SER A 240 23.65 1.75 16.61
CA SER A 240 23.40 3.04 17.29
C SER A 240 22.79 4.10 16.36
N LEU A 241 22.91 3.92 15.05
CA LEU A 241 22.38 4.82 14.02
C LEU A 241 21.20 4.20 13.26
N MET A 242 20.45 3.30 13.91
CA MET A 242 19.28 2.68 13.29
C MET A 242 18.01 3.50 13.58
N PRO A 243 17.27 3.94 12.55
CA PRO A 243 15.95 4.52 12.75
C PRO A 243 15.03 3.58 13.54
N LEU A 244 14.26 4.11 14.48
CA LEU A 244 13.41 3.33 15.35
C LEU A 244 12.12 4.07 15.66
N ALA A 245 11.04 3.30 15.84
CA ALA A 245 9.76 3.82 16.26
C ALA A 245 9.26 3.07 17.50
N LYS A 246 9.06 3.80 18.60
CA LYS A 246 8.62 3.27 19.89
C LYS A 246 7.31 3.89 20.31
N ARG A 247 6.52 3.12 21.05
CA ARG A 247 5.20 3.53 21.51
C ARG A 247 5.29 3.89 22.97
N ASP A 248 4.70 5.03 23.33
CA ASP A 248 4.41 5.39 24.69
C ASP A 248 3.44 4.36 25.31
N LEU A 249 3.72 3.91 26.53
CA LEU A 249 2.90 2.90 27.19
C LEU A 249 1.65 3.48 27.86
N ASP A 250 1.67 4.77 28.19
CA ASP A 250 0.62 5.44 28.95
C ASP A 250 -0.50 5.94 28.02
N ASP A 251 -0.16 6.59 26.91
CA ASP A 251 -1.14 7.19 26.01
C ASP A 251 -1.20 6.57 24.61
N GLY A 252 -0.21 5.75 24.25
CA GLY A 252 -0.14 5.06 22.97
C GLY A 252 0.29 5.92 21.78
N ARG A 253 0.83 7.12 22.01
CA ARG A 253 1.54 7.91 20.99
C ARG A 253 2.76 7.13 20.49
N LEU A 254 3.18 7.42 19.27
CA LEU A 254 4.35 6.80 18.66
C LEU A 254 5.44 7.84 18.47
N GLY A 255 6.58 7.64 19.13
CA GLY A 255 7.82 8.37 18.90
C GLY A 255 8.56 7.72 17.72
N VAL A 256 8.86 8.51 16.70
CA VAL A 256 9.57 8.10 15.49
C VAL A 256 10.90 8.85 15.46
N PHE A 257 11.99 8.08 15.46
CA PHE A 257 13.35 8.57 15.32
C PHE A 257 13.92 8.13 13.97
N VAL A 258 14.42 9.09 13.22
CA VAL A 258 15.06 8.89 11.91
C VAL A 258 16.36 9.68 11.82
N LEU A 259 17.23 9.27 10.90
CA LEU A 259 18.53 9.89 10.64
C LEU A 259 18.62 10.23 9.15
N PRO A 260 17.93 11.26 8.65
CA PRO A 260 17.93 11.57 7.23
C PRO A 260 19.27 12.13 6.75
N GLN A 261 19.56 12.03 5.45
CA GLN A 261 20.65 12.79 4.83
C GLN A 261 20.21 14.21 4.48
N GLU A 262 18.96 14.36 4.02
CA GLU A 262 18.33 15.66 3.80
C GLU A 262 17.45 16.06 5.00
N SER A 263 17.91 17.05 5.76
CA SER A 263 17.25 17.48 6.99
C SER A 263 16.12 18.49 6.76
N ASN A 264 15.06 18.08 6.05
CA ASN A 264 13.84 18.88 5.87
C ASN A 264 12.66 18.34 6.71
N LYS A 265 12.23 19.13 7.71
CA LYS A 265 11.18 18.73 8.68
C LYS A 265 9.81 18.62 8.02
N GLU A 266 9.47 19.58 7.16
CA GLU A 266 8.18 19.64 6.47
C GLU A 266 8.04 18.46 5.51
N THR A 267 9.10 18.13 4.77
CA THR A 267 9.14 16.95 3.89
C THR A 267 9.02 15.68 4.72
N ALA A 268 9.69 15.56 5.86
CA ALA A 268 9.56 14.40 6.73
C ALA A 268 8.12 14.19 7.24
N ILE A 269 7.47 15.26 7.72
CA ILE A 269 6.07 15.22 8.15
C ILE A 269 5.16 14.79 6.99
N GLN A 270 5.38 15.34 5.80
CA GLN A 270 4.63 14.96 4.61
C GLN A 270 4.83 13.48 4.28
N VAL A 271 6.07 12.99 4.26
CA VAL A 271 6.37 11.59 3.93
C VAL A 271 5.72 10.64 4.93
N ILE A 272 5.88 10.89 6.24
CA ILE A 272 5.23 10.13 7.31
C ILE A 272 3.71 10.14 7.13
N GLY A 273 3.14 11.32 6.85
CA GLY A 273 1.69 11.49 6.70
C GLY A 273 1.13 10.75 5.49
N GLU A 274 1.87 10.70 4.40
CA GLU A 274 1.46 9.98 3.20
C GLU A 274 1.71 8.46 3.32
N THR A 275 2.46 7.95 4.30
CA THR A 275 2.70 6.51 4.45
C THR A 275 1.37 5.75 4.49
N PRO A 276 1.22 4.66 3.70
CA PRO A 276 -0.04 3.94 3.63
C PRO A 276 -0.38 3.28 4.97
N THR A 277 -1.66 3.30 5.32
CA THR A 277 -2.18 2.50 6.43
C THR A 277 -2.30 1.06 5.95
N LEU A 278 -1.46 0.17 6.49
CA LEU A 278 -1.39 -1.22 6.02
C LEU A 278 -2.67 -1.97 6.39
N GLU A 279 -3.32 -2.61 5.43
CA GLU A 279 -4.58 -3.35 5.64
C GLU A 279 -4.45 -4.40 6.76
N ASN A 280 -3.32 -5.11 6.81
CA ASN A 280 -3.02 -6.12 7.84
C ASN A 280 -2.70 -5.51 9.22
N ALA A 281 -2.45 -4.20 9.29
CA ALA A 281 -2.24 -3.46 10.53
C ALA A 281 -3.51 -2.77 11.03
N ILE A 282 -4.55 -2.63 10.20
CA ILE A 282 -5.83 -2.04 10.61
C ILE A 282 -6.44 -2.90 11.72
N ARG A 283 -6.77 -2.26 12.83
CA ARG A 283 -7.46 -2.86 13.97
C ARG A 283 -8.65 -1.99 14.28
N MET A 284 -9.83 -2.58 14.40
CA MET A 284 -11.07 -1.87 14.76
C MET A 284 -11.69 -2.38 16.08
N PRO A 285 -10.99 -2.29 17.23
CA PRO A 285 -11.54 -2.77 18.50
C PRO A 285 -12.88 -2.12 18.90
N THR A 286 -13.16 -0.89 18.47
CA THR A 286 -14.42 -0.22 18.80
C THR A 286 -15.64 -0.91 18.20
N GLU A 287 -15.49 -1.67 17.11
CA GLU A 287 -16.58 -2.44 16.50
C GLU A 287 -17.03 -3.60 17.40
N MET A 288 -16.13 -4.14 18.23
CA MET A 288 -16.47 -5.17 19.21
C MET A 288 -17.50 -4.66 20.24
N ASN A 289 -17.32 -3.41 20.70
CA ASN A 289 -18.24 -2.78 21.66
C ASN A 289 -19.57 -2.37 21.01
N ALA A 290 -19.56 -2.01 19.72
CA ALA A 290 -20.79 -1.72 18.97
C ALA A 290 -21.65 -2.98 18.79
N ASN A 291 -21.03 -4.12 18.49
CA ASN A 291 -21.73 -5.41 18.35
C ASN A 291 -22.29 -5.93 19.68
N GLN A 292 -21.63 -5.67 20.81
CA GLN A 292 -22.17 -6.00 22.14
C GLN A 292 -23.40 -5.15 22.50
N LYS A 293 -23.46 -3.88 22.09
CA LYS A 293 -24.64 -3.02 22.30
C LYS A 293 -25.80 -3.33 21.34
N GLY A 294 -25.51 -3.95 20.18
CA GLY A 294 -26.52 -4.41 19.22
C GLY A 294 -27.11 -5.80 19.51
N GLY A 295 -26.55 -6.55 20.47
CA GLY A 295 -26.99 -7.89 20.86
C GLY A 295 -28.02 -7.94 22.00
N VAL A 296 -28.58 -6.80 22.41
CA VAL A 296 -29.70 -6.75 23.36
C VAL A 296 -30.95 -6.28 22.60
N LYS A 297 -31.57 -7.20 21.86
CA LYS A 297 -32.99 -7.18 21.52
C LYS A 297 -33.52 -8.59 21.51
#